data_AF-A0AAV2T228-F1
#
_entry.id   AF-A0AAV2T228-F1
#
_cell.length_a   1.000
_cell.length_b   1.000
_cell.length_c   1.000
_cell.angle_alpha   90.00
_cell.angle_beta   90.00
_cell.angle_gamma   90.00
#
_symmetry.space_group_name_H-M   'P 1'
#
loop_
_entity.id
_entity.type
_entity.pdbx_description
1 polymer ?
#
loop_
_entity_poly.entity_id
_entity_poly.type
_entity_poly.pdbx_seq_one_letter_code
_entity_poly.pdbx_strand_id
1 'polypeptide(L)'
;MLHAGSKQVCSASSWGQPSSRDHLLEKFEAPVMRSKITHVIFDVDGLLLNSESVYTALCAKILRSFGFTLTYDLKRKLMGRKPREAAAVLVSELSPSFTASEFTNIWDRNLTEDKWLKTSSMPGAERLILHLAEHAIPMAAATGCYSYELEQKLKYHPNIRNNLSHAVTAGDDPLRGPLIPYEKTDKSSERESKDNA
;
A
#
# COMPACT_ATOMS: atom_id res chain seq x y z
N MET A 1 -13.65 24.65 -65.49
CA MET A 1 -12.67 24.71 -66.61
C MET A 1 -11.76 25.89 -66.32
N LEU A 2 -10.44 25.69 -66.36
CA LEU A 2 -9.39 26.74 -66.34
C LEU A 2 -9.20 27.45 -64.98
N HIS A 3 -8.04 27.94 -64.55
CA HIS A 3 -6.62 27.73 -64.88
C HIS A 3 -5.82 28.32 -63.70
N ALA A 4 -4.57 27.88 -63.56
CA ALA A 4 -3.58 28.39 -62.62
C ALA A 4 -3.33 29.91 -62.75
N GLY A 5 -2.99 30.56 -61.63
CA GLY A 5 -2.53 31.94 -61.57
C GLY A 5 -1.26 32.05 -60.70
N SER A 6 -0.21 32.58 -61.33
CA SER A 6 1.18 32.64 -60.93
C SER A 6 1.54 33.75 -59.92
N LYS A 7 2.70 33.55 -59.27
CA LYS A 7 3.44 34.46 -58.39
C LYS A 7 3.65 35.86 -58.97
N GLN A 8 3.65 36.90 -58.11
CA GLN A 8 4.69 37.93 -58.11
C GLN A 8 4.81 38.63 -56.74
N VAL A 9 6.05 38.97 -56.42
CA VAL A 9 6.62 39.54 -55.18
C VAL A 9 6.65 41.07 -55.26
N CYS A 10 6.40 41.76 -54.14
CA CYS A 10 6.91 43.10 -53.74
C CYS A 10 6.62 43.26 -52.23
N SER A 11 7.37 43.89 -51.34
CA SER A 11 8.76 44.36 -51.19
C SER A 11 8.91 44.80 -49.72
N ALA A 12 10.14 44.85 -49.20
CA ALA A 12 10.69 45.69 -48.10
C ALA A 12 9.70 46.32 -47.06
N SER A 13 9.96 46.33 -45.75
CA SER A 13 11.21 46.77 -45.11
C SER A 13 11.10 46.66 -43.58
N SER A 14 12.22 46.24 -42.98
CA SER A 14 12.75 46.57 -41.63
C SER A 14 11.79 46.79 -40.46
N TRP A 15 11.76 45.81 -39.55
CA TRP A 15 11.65 46.08 -38.11
C TRP A 15 12.67 45.21 -37.37
N GLY A 16 13.37 45.84 -36.43
CA GLY A 16 14.65 45.42 -35.89
C GLY A 16 14.68 44.11 -35.13
N GLN A 17 15.91 43.66 -34.89
CA GLN A 17 16.24 42.59 -33.96
C GLN A 17 15.92 43.03 -32.52
N PRO A 18 15.26 42.16 -31.72
CA PRO A 18 15.52 42.08 -30.29
C PRO A 18 15.99 40.64 -29.98
N SER A 19 17.28 40.45 -29.78
CA SER A 19 17.88 40.39 -28.44
C SER A 19 17.33 39.25 -27.57
N SER A 20 18.10 38.16 -27.55
CA SER A 20 18.36 37.32 -26.37
C SER A 20 17.17 36.97 -25.50
N ARG A 21 16.30 36.07 -25.96
CA ARG A 21 15.37 35.31 -25.10
C ARG A 21 15.25 33.82 -25.42
N ASP A 22 16.19 33.25 -26.16
CA ASP A 22 16.23 31.80 -26.47
C ASP A 22 16.99 30.95 -25.42
N HIS A 23 17.38 31.54 -24.29
CA HIS A 23 18.24 30.89 -23.30
C HIS A 23 17.51 30.46 -22.01
N LEU A 24 16.25 30.02 -22.05
CA LEU A 24 15.59 29.52 -20.83
C LEU A 24 14.57 28.40 -21.05
N LEU A 25 14.83 27.43 -21.94
CA LEU A 25 14.09 26.15 -21.95
C LEU A 25 14.99 24.96 -22.37
N GLU A 26 16.22 24.90 -21.88
CA GLU A 26 16.87 23.59 -21.73
C GLU A 26 16.25 22.91 -20.51
N LYS A 27 15.28 22.03 -20.79
CA LYS A 27 14.70 21.12 -19.81
C LYS A 27 15.84 20.28 -19.23
N PHE A 28 16.19 20.55 -17.97
CA PHE A 28 16.91 19.60 -17.13
C PHE A 28 16.01 18.40 -16.83
N GLU A 29 15.83 17.50 -17.79
CA GLU A 29 15.54 16.11 -17.48
C GLU A 29 16.88 15.43 -17.27
N ALA A 30 17.38 15.47 -16.03
CA ALA A 30 18.51 14.63 -15.66
C ALA A 30 18.14 13.17 -15.96
N PRO A 31 18.99 12.39 -16.64
CA PRO A 31 18.73 10.98 -16.86
C PRO A 31 18.52 10.33 -15.49
N VAL A 32 17.32 9.78 -15.26
CA VAL A 32 17.05 8.99 -14.06
C VAL A 32 17.92 7.73 -14.17
N MET A 33 19.13 7.81 -13.62
CA MET A 33 20.00 6.66 -13.40
C MET A 33 19.26 5.73 -12.45
N ARG A 34 18.53 4.76 -13.01
CA ARG A 34 17.85 3.75 -12.21
C ARG A 34 18.91 2.84 -11.62
N SER A 35 19.07 2.90 -10.30
CA SER A 35 19.89 1.96 -9.55
C SER A 35 19.51 0.52 -9.91
N LYS A 36 20.52 -0.34 -10.09
CA LYS A 36 20.28 -1.77 -10.33
C LYS A 36 19.62 -2.39 -9.10
N ILE A 37 18.37 -2.84 -9.26
CA ILE A 37 17.66 -3.60 -8.22
C ILE A 37 18.24 -5.02 -8.21
N THR A 38 18.63 -5.49 -7.02
CA THR A 38 19.26 -6.81 -6.84
C THR A 38 18.44 -7.76 -5.97
N HIS A 39 17.49 -7.25 -5.20
CA HIS A 39 16.67 -8.00 -4.23
C HIS A 39 15.23 -7.48 -4.25
N VAL A 40 14.28 -8.33 -3.88
CA VAL A 40 12.85 -7.96 -3.80
C VAL A 40 12.29 -8.32 -2.43
N ILE A 41 11.57 -7.39 -1.81
CA ILE A 41 10.82 -7.63 -0.58
C ILE A 41 9.34 -7.46 -0.89
N PHE A 42 8.55 -8.48 -0.58
CA PHE A 42 7.12 -8.50 -0.80
C PHE A 42 6.35 -8.26 0.50
N ASP A 43 5.34 -7.41 0.44
CA ASP A 43 4.20 -7.56 1.36
C ASP A 43 3.43 -8.85 1.00
N VAL A 44 2.66 -9.39 1.94
CA VAL A 44 1.92 -10.64 1.76
C VAL A 44 0.44 -10.36 1.60
N ASP A 45 -0.15 -9.67 2.56
CA ASP A 45 -1.59 -9.47 2.65
C ASP A 45 -2.08 -8.45 1.60
N GLY A 46 -3.00 -8.87 0.73
CA GLY A 46 -3.50 -8.03 -0.36
C GLY A 46 -2.50 -7.80 -1.51
N LEU A 47 -1.26 -8.30 -1.41
CA LEU A 47 -0.25 -8.22 -2.49
C LEU A 47 0.08 -9.59 -3.09
N LEU A 48 0.54 -10.55 -2.29
CA LEU A 48 0.81 -11.92 -2.75
C LEU A 48 -0.43 -12.81 -2.61
N LEU A 49 -1.21 -12.60 -1.56
CA LEU A 49 -2.39 -13.40 -1.22
C LEU A 49 -3.64 -12.53 -1.11
N ASN A 50 -4.77 -13.06 -1.56
CA ASN A 50 -6.08 -12.42 -1.45
C ASN A 50 -6.71 -12.61 -0.06
N SER A 51 -5.94 -12.36 1.01
CA SER A 51 -6.39 -12.50 2.40
C SER A 51 -7.49 -11.50 2.77
N GLU A 52 -7.54 -10.34 2.10
CA GLU A 52 -8.60 -9.35 2.22
C GLU A 52 -10.01 -9.91 2.01
N SER A 53 -10.15 -10.94 1.16
CA SER A 53 -11.43 -11.63 0.95
C SER A 53 -11.92 -12.33 2.23
N VAL A 54 -11.01 -12.99 2.95
CA VAL A 54 -11.28 -13.66 4.23
C VAL A 54 -11.63 -12.63 5.30
N TYR A 55 -10.82 -11.59 5.45
CA TYR A 55 -11.05 -10.53 6.43
C TYR A 55 -12.37 -9.81 6.21
N THR A 56 -12.69 -9.48 4.95
CA THR A 56 -13.95 -8.83 4.58
C THR A 56 -15.15 -9.73 4.91
N ALA A 57 -15.08 -11.01 4.54
CA ALA A 57 -16.16 -11.95 4.78
C ALA A 57 -16.40 -12.17 6.29
N LEU A 58 -15.33 -12.27 7.07
CA LEU A 58 -15.42 -12.42 8.53
C LEU A 58 -15.99 -11.17 9.18
N CYS A 59 -15.45 -9.99 8.86
CA CYS A 59 -15.95 -8.71 9.38
C CYS A 59 -17.44 -8.53 9.07
N ALA A 60 -17.85 -8.74 7.82
CA ALA A 60 -19.25 -8.64 7.41
C ALA A 60 -20.15 -9.66 8.13
N LYS A 61 -19.66 -10.88 8.40
CA LYS A 61 -20.41 -11.88 9.18
C LYS A 61 -20.63 -11.42 10.62
N ILE A 62 -19.59 -10.90 11.29
CA ILE A 62 -19.69 -10.42 12.67
C ILE A 62 -20.61 -9.19 12.75
N LEU A 63 -20.42 -8.20 11.87
CA LEU A 63 -21.27 -6.99 11.88
C LEU A 63 -22.75 -7.32 11.66
N ARG A 64 -23.04 -8.27 10.77
CA ARG A 64 -24.41 -8.71 10.50
C ARG A 64 -25.07 -9.38 11.71
N SER A 65 -24.34 -10.07 12.58
CA SER A 65 -24.94 -10.62 13.82
C SER A 65 -25.33 -9.51 14.82
N PHE A 66 -24.82 -8.30 14.65
CA PHE A 66 -25.20 -7.11 15.41
C PHE A 66 -26.14 -6.16 14.63
N GLY A 67 -26.67 -6.59 13.47
CA GLY A 67 -27.57 -5.77 12.66
C GLY A 67 -26.90 -4.73 11.78
N PHE A 68 -25.57 -4.77 11.63
CA PHE A 68 -24.82 -3.83 10.79
C PHE A 68 -24.39 -4.44 9.46
N THR A 69 -24.23 -3.59 8.44
CA THR A 69 -23.69 -3.98 7.13
C THR A 69 -22.30 -3.37 6.96
N LEU A 70 -21.34 -4.19 6.50
CA LEU A 70 -20.02 -3.68 6.13
C LEU A 70 -20.11 -2.94 4.79
N THR A 71 -20.27 -1.62 4.85
CA THR A 71 -20.26 -0.77 3.65
C THR A 71 -18.85 -0.61 3.09
N TYR A 72 -18.74 -0.18 1.83
CA TYR A 72 -17.44 0.10 1.23
C TYR A 72 -16.67 1.21 1.96
N ASP A 73 -17.35 2.30 2.35
CA ASP A 73 -16.72 3.39 3.10
C ASP A 73 -16.20 2.92 4.46
N LEU A 74 -17.00 2.12 5.18
CA LEU A 74 -16.57 1.54 6.44
C LEU A 74 -15.36 0.63 6.22
N LYS A 75 -15.42 -0.27 5.23
CA LYS A 75 -14.28 -1.13 4.87
C LYS A 75 -13.01 -0.33 4.60
N ARG A 76 -13.06 0.76 3.83
CA ARG A 76 -11.89 1.63 3.59
C ARG A 76 -11.30 2.18 4.89
N LYS A 77 -12.14 2.50 5.88
CA LYS A 77 -11.69 2.93 7.22
C LYS A 77 -11.11 1.80 8.08
N LEU A 78 -11.22 0.53 7.66
CA LEU A 78 -10.62 -0.60 8.38
C LEU A 78 -9.33 -1.09 7.71
N MET A 79 -9.19 -0.91 6.38
CA MET A 79 -8.02 -1.40 5.64
C MET A 79 -6.70 -0.87 6.22
N GLY A 80 -5.70 -1.75 6.28
CA GLY A 80 -4.36 -1.46 6.82
C GLY A 80 -4.28 -1.33 8.34
N ARG A 81 -5.39 -1.50 9.07
CA ARG A 81 -5.42 -1.44 10.54
C ARG A 81 -5.39 -2.83 11.14
N LYS A 82 -4.82 -2.94 12.34
CA LYS A 82 -4.89 -4.18 13.12
C LYS A 82 -6.32 -4.43 13.62
N PRO A 83 -6.72 -5.68 13.93
CA PRO A 83 -8.07 -6.00 14.40
C PRO A 83 -8.54 -5.12 15.56
N ARG A 84 -7.68 -4.83 16.54
CA ARG A 84 -8.01 -3.97 17.69
C ARG A 84 -8.29 -2.51 17.30
N GLU A 85 -7.49 -1.96 16.38
CA GLU A 85 -7.67 -0.59 15.86
C GLU A 85 -8.92 -0.51 14.99
N ALA A 86 -9.12 -1.49 14.11
CA ALA A 86 -10.31 -1.63 13.29
C ALA A 86 -11.57 -1.75 14.16
N ALA A 87 -11.52 -2.52 15.26
CA ALA A 87 -12.62 -2.63 16.21
C ALA A 87 -12.94 -1.29 16.90
N ALA A 88 -11.93 -0.50 17.26
CA ALA A 88 -12.16 0.84 17.82
C ALA A 88 -12.82 1.78 16.80
N VAL A 89 -12.40 1.74 15.53
CA VAL A 89 -13.06 2.48 14.44
C VAL A 89 -14.51 2.02 14.27
N LEU A 90 -14.78 0.71 14.28
CA LEU A 90 -16.14 0.18 14.18
C LEU A 90 -17.05 0.69 15.31
N VAL A 91 -16.55 0.69 16.55
CA VAL A 91 -17.29 1.23 17.69
C VAL A 91 -17.59 2.72 17.52
N SER A 92 -16.58 3.49 17.10
CA SER A 92 -16.73 4.93 16.88
C SER A 92 -17.70 5.27 15.75
N GLU A 93 -17.68 4.51 14.66
CA GLU A 93 -18.46 4.79 13.45
C GLU A 93 -19.91 4.30 13.55
N LEU A 94 -20.15 3.19 14.26
CA LEU A 94 -21.46 2.54 14.30
C LEU A 94 -22.21 2.79 15.62
N SER A 95 -21.54 3.28 16.66
CA SER A 95 -22.07 3.33 18.04
C SER A 95 -22.83 2.04 18.43
N PRO A 96 -22.20 0.85 18.28
CA PRO A 96 -22.87 -0.43 18.43
C PRO A 96 -23.05 -0.81 19.91
N SER A 97 -23.79 -1.89 20.16
CA SER A 97 -23.92 -2.48 21.50
C SER A 97 -22.70 -3.29 21.96
N PHE A 98 -21.76 -3.58 21.06
CA PHE A 98 -20.54 -4.32 21.38
C PHE A 98 -19.35 -3.38 21.64
N THR A 99 -18.42 -3.83 22.47
CA THR A 99 -17.14 -3.19 22.71
C THR A 99 -16.08 -3.65 21.70
N ALA A 100 -15.01 -2.86 21.53
CA ALA A 100 -13.89 -3.25 20.66
C ALA A 100 -13.24 -4.58 21.09
N SER A 101 -13.23 -4.86 22.41
CA SER A 101 -12.73 -6.12 22.97
C SER A 101 -13.63 -7.30 22.60
N GLU A 102 -14.95 -7.16 22.74
CA GLU A 102 -15.90 -8.21 22.32
C GLU A 102 -15.79 -8.51 20.83
N PHE A 103 -15.70 -7.48 19.99
CA PHE A 103 -15.48 -7.67 18.55
C PHE A 103 -14.20 -8.44 18.26
N THR A 104 -13.08 -8.03 18.87
CA THR A 104 -11.77 -8.67 18.67
C THR A 104 -11.77 -10.12 19.18
N ASN A 105 -12.42 -10.40 20.32
CA ASN A 105 -12.56 -11.77 20.84
C ASN A 105 -13.38 -12.66 19.88
N ILE A 106 -14.45 -12.15 19.28
CA ILE A 106 -15.23 -12.88 18.28
C ILE A 106 -14.38 -13.10 17.03
N TRP A 107 -13.65 -12.07 16.59
CA TRP A 107 -12.74 -12.14 15.46
C TRP A 107 -11.70 -13.25 15.63
N ASP A 108 -10.94 -13.23 16.72
CA ASP A 108 -9.85 -14.18 16.99
C ASP A 108 -10.37 -15.63 17.08
N ARG A 109 -11.56 -15.83 17.66
CA ARG A 109 -12.20 -17.17 17.72
C ARG A 109 -12.64 -17.70 16.36
N ASN A 110 -12.89 -16.82 15.39
CA ASN A 110 -13.45 -17.19 14.08
C ASN A 110 -12.43 -17.11 12.94
N LEU A 111 -11.30 -16.44 13.13
CA LEU A 111 -10.17 -16.41 12.19
C LEU A 111 -9.28 -17.64 12.40
N THR A 112 -9.82 -18.79 11.99
CA THR A 112 -9.19 -20.10 12.14
C THR A 112 -8.40 -20.49 10.89
N GLU A 113 -7.43 -21.40 11.03
CA GLU A 113 -6.54 -21.83 9.94
C GLU A 113 -7.31 -22.29 8.69
N ASP A 114 -8.47 -22.94 8.86
CA ASP A 114 -9.29 -23.44 7.76
C ASP A 114 -9.76 -22.33 6.80
N LYS A 115 -9.80 -21.08 7.26
CA LYS A 115 -10.18 -19.93 6.45
C LYS A 115 -9.14 -19.64 5.37
N TRP A 116 -7.87 -19.96 5.62
CA TRP A 116 -6.78 -19.72 4.67
C TRP A 116 -6.81 -20.67 3.47
N LEU A 117 -7.42 -21.86 3.59
CA LEU A 117 -7.57 -22.79 2.44
C LEU A 117 -8.29 -22.13 1.25
N LYS A 118 -9.17 -21.17 1.53
CA LYS A 118 -9.94 -20.48 0.50
C LYS A 118 -9.21 -19.27 -0.09
N THR A 119 -8.04 -18.94 0.44
CA THR A 119 -7.27 -17.78 -0.02
C THR A 119 -6.57 -18.15 -1.32
N SER A 120 -6.79 -17.36 -2.36
CA SER A 120 -6.05 -17.49 -3.62
C SER A 120 -4.80 -16.63 -3.57
N SER A 121 -3.80 -16.99 -4.38
CA SER A 121 -2.75 -16.02 -4.73
C SER A 121 -3.38 -14.85 -5.51
N MET A 122 -2.74 -13.69 -5.42
CA MET A 122 -3.14 -12.54 -6.22
C MET A 122 -2.79 -12.76 -7.70
N PRO A 123 -3.56 -12.19 -8.65
CA PRO A 123 -3.30 -12.37 -10.06
C PRO A 123 -1.87 -11.98 -10.44
N GLY A 124 -1.11 -12.95 -10.96
CA GLY A 124 0.28 -12.75 -11.38
C GLY A 124 1.33 -12.81 -10.27
N ALA A 125 0.95 -12.90 -8.99
CA ALA A 125 1.88 -13.01 -7.88
C ALA A 125 2.79 -14.23 -8.01
N GLU A 126 2.20 -15.40 -8.24
CA GLU A 126 2.94 -16.64 -8.39
C GLU A 126 3.85 -16.63 -9.62
N ARG A 127 3.35 -16.10 -10.76
CA ARG A 127 4.16 -15.94 -11.99
C ARG A 127 5.37 -15.05 -11.73
N LEU A 128 5.21 -13.95 -10.98
CA LEU A 128 6.30 -13.04 -10.65
C LEU A 128 7.33 -13.70 -9.74
N ILE A 129 6.89 -14.40 -8.69
CA ILE A 129 7.78 -15.12 -7.78
C ILE A 129 8.60 -16.17 -8.54
N LEU A 130 7.96 -16.98 -9.39
CA LEU A 130 8.65 -18.01 -10.18
C LEU A 130 9.64 -17.38 -11.16
N HIS A 131 9.27 -16.30 -11.84
CA HIS A 131 10.17 -15.60 -12.75
C HIS A 131 11.41 -15.04 -12.05
N LEU A 132 11.24 -14.43 -10.88
CA LEU A 132 12.37 -13.91 -10.09
C LEU A 132 13.26 -15.05 -9.57
N ALA A 133 12.68 -16.18 -9.18
CA ALA A 133 13.42 -17.37 -8.78
C ALA A 133 14.24 -17.96 -9.93
N GLU A 134 13.67 -18.07 -11.14
CA GLU A 134 14.37 -18.51 -12.36
C GLU A 134 15.59 -17.64 -12.68
N HIS A 135 15.55 -16.36 -12.31
CA HIS A 135 16.65 -15.40 -12.52
C HIS A 135 17.56 -15.25 -11.29
N ALA A 136 17.41 -16.12 -10.28
CA ALA A 136 18.18 -16.12 -9.04
C ALA A 136 18.15 -14.77 -8.29
N ILE A 137 17.02 -14.04 -8.38
CA ILE A 137 16.82 -12.81 -7.62
C ILE A 137 16.37 -13.18 -6.20
N PRO A 138 17.12 -12.81 -5.14
CA PRO A 138 16.71 -13.11 -3.78
C PRO A 138 15.43 -12.37 -3.40
N MET A 139 14.52 -13.11 -2.76
CA MET A 139 13.23 -12.61 -2.33
C MET A 139 13.01 -12.85 -0.84
N ALA A 140 12.34 -11.91 -0.19
CA ALA A 140 11.89 -12.02 1.19
C ALA A 140 10.46 -11.47 1.35
N ALA A 141 9.80 -11.85 2.44
CA ALA A 141 8.51 -11.27 2.84
C ALA A 141 8.68 -10.27 3.99
N ALA A 142 7.89 -9.21 4.00
CA ALA A 142 7.73 -8.29 5.11
C ALA A 142 6.23 -8.02 5.31
N THR A 143 5.64 -8.54 6.39
CA THR A 143 4.19 -8.48 6.63
C THR A 143 3.86 -7.95 8.03
N GLY A 144 2.69 -7.31 8.14
CA GLY A 144 2.14 -6.83 9.39
C GLY A 144 1.56 -7.91 10.32
N CYS A 145 1.36 -9.13 9.83
CA CYS A 145 0.74 -10.21 10.60
C CYS A 145 1.71 -10.89 11.58
N TYR A 146 1.19 -11.81 12.38
CA TYR A 146 1.99 -12.69 13.24
C TYR A 146 2.67 -13.79 12.42
N SER A 147 3.79 -14.30 12.91
CA SER A 147 4.54 -15.42 12.30
C SER A 147 3.69 -16.67 12.10
N TYR A 148 2.94 -17.08 13.12
CA TYR A 148 2.04 -18.24 13.00
C TYR A 148 0.98 -18.04 11.91
N GLU A 149 0.46 -16.82 11.76
CA GLU A 149 -0.55 -16.49 10.75
C GLU A 149 0.06 -16.51 9.35
N LEU A 150 1.30 -16.03 9.19
CA LEU A 150 2.04 -16.10 7.94
C LEU A 150 2.26 -17.56 7.50
N GLU A 151 2.65 -18.44 8.43
CA GLU A 151 2.83 -19.86 8.13
C GLU A 151 1.54 -20.51 7.65
N GLN A 152 0.42 -20.25 8.35
CA GLN A 152 -0.90 -20.75 7.97
C GLN A 152 -1.34 -20.25 6.58
N LYS A 153 -1.13 -18.96 6.31
CA LYS A 153 -1.43 -18.36 5.00
C LYS A 153 -0.62 -19.01 3.89
N LEU A 154 0.69 -19.16 4.07
CA LEU A 154 1.58 -19.70 3.03
C LEU A 154 1.53 -21.24 2.91
N LYS A 155 0.94 -21.95 3.86
CA LYS A 155 0.83 -23.42 3.88
C LYS A 155 0.28 -23.99 2.57
N TYR A 156 -0.70 -23.33 1.97
CA TYR A 156 -1.37 -23.76 0.74
C TYR A 156 -0.82 -23.10 -0.54
N HIS A 157 0.28 -22.35 -0.44
CA HIS A 157 0.93 -21.67 -1.56
C HIS A 157 2.42 -22.05 -1.68
N PRO A 158 2.75 -23.32 -1.97
CA PRO A 158 4.12 -23.81 -1.96
C PRO A 158 5.04 -23.05 -2.94
N ASN A 159 4.53 -22.64 -4.10
CA ASN A 159 5.30 -21.88 -5.09
C ASN A 159 5.70 -20.50 -4.58
N ILE A 160 4.89 -19.88 -3.72
CA ILE A 160 5.26 -18.62 -3.05
C ILE A 160 6.19 -18.93 -1.87
N ARG A 161 5.75 -19.83 -0.98
CA ARG A 161 6.47 -20.18 0.26
C ARG A 161 7.91 -20.61 0.02
N ASN A 162 8.14 -21.50 -0.94
CA ASN A 162 9.45 -22.13 -1.14
C ASN A 162 10.48 -21.19 -1.78
N ASN A 163 10.03 -20.09 -2.40
CA ASN A 163 10.90 -19.13 -3.08
C ASN A 163 11.19 -17.87 -2.24
N LEU A 164 10.53 -17.71 -1.09
CA LEU A 164 10.83 -16.67 -0.12
C LEU A 164 11.93 -17.17 0.83
N SER A 165 13.11 -16.55 0.77
CA SER A 165 14.27 -16.97 1.56
C SER A 165 14.15 -16.63 3.05
N HIS A 166 13.47 -15.51 3.35
CA HIS A 166 13.28 -14.98 4.70
C HIS A 166 11.91 -14.31 4.79
N ALA A 167 11.40 -14.20 6.02
CA ALA A 167 10.21 -13.42 6.31
C ALA A 167 10.41 -12.58 7.58
N VAL A 168 9.95 -11.34 7.55
CA VAL A 168 9.87 -10.45 8.73
C VAL A 168 8.40 -10.20 9.02
N THR A 169 7.98 -10.51 10.23
CA THR A 169 6.61 -10.35 10.72
C THR A 169 6.58 -9.29 11.81
N ALA A 170 5.73 -8.29 11.64
CA ALA A 170 5.63 -7.21 12.60
C ALA A 170 4.57 -7.47 13.68
N GLY A 171 3.80 -8.57 13.59
CA GLY A 171 2.87 -9.00 14.64
C GLY A 171 3.57 -9.47 15.91
N ASP A 172 4.74 -10.10 15.77
CA ASP A 172 5.50 -10.69 16.88
C ASP A 172 6.43 -9.69 17.60
N ASP A 173 6.55 -8.46 17.09
CA ASP A 173 7.47 -7.45 17.61
C ASP A 173 7.02 -6.98 19.02
N PRO A 174 7.80 -7.27 20.09
CA PRO A 174 7.44 -6.91 21.46
C PRO A 174 7.54 -5.41 21.76
N LEU A 175 8.31 -4.66 20.96
CA LEU A 175 8.42 -3.19 21.09
C LEU A 175 7.21 -2.47 20.50
N ARG A 176 6.35 -3.22 19.83
CA ARG A 176 5.09 -2.76 19.24
C ARG A 176 3.98 -2.77 20.30
N GLY A 177 4.17 -2.01 21.38
CA GLY A 177 3.13 -1.73 22.37
C GLY A 177 1.89 -1.08 21.76
N PRO A 178 0.78 -0.92 22.52
CA PRO A 178 -0.37 -0.15 22.02
C PRO A 178 0.12 1.23 21.61
N LEU A 179 -0.14 1.61 20.36
CA LEU A 179 0.20 2.94 19.87
C LEU A 179 -0.55 3.95 20.75
N ILE A 180 0.20 4.70 21.54
CA ILE A 180 -0.24 6.00 22.07
C ILE A 180 -0.74 6.79 20.86
N PRO A 181 -1.92 7.44 20.92
CA PRO A 181 -2.42 8.22 19.80
C PRO A 181 -1.33 9.17 19.30
N TYR A 182 -1.15 9.24 17.98
CA TYR A 182 -0.25 10.21 17.35
C TYR A 182 -0.81 11.61 17.62
N GLU A 183 -0.41 12.22 18.73
CA GLU A 183 -0.55 13.66 18.93
C GLU A 183 0.40 14.32 17.93
N LYS A 184 -0.16 15.11 17.00
CA LYS A 184 0.61 16.05 16.20
C LYS A 184 1.28 17.04 17.17
N THR A 185 2.51 16.75 17.58
CA THR A 185 3.34 17.75 18.23
C THR A 185 3.76 18.74 17.15
N ASP A 186 3.15 19.91 17.19
CA ASP A 186 3.55 21.05 16.38
C ASP A 186 4.96 21.48 16.83
N LYS A 187 6.00 21.03 16.13
CA LYS A 187 7.41 21.33 16.42
C LYS A 187 7.80 22.77 16.04
N SER A 188 6.87 23.72 16.06
CA SER A 188 7.12 25.12 15.73
C SER A 188 7.57 25.98 16.93
N SER A 189 7.51 25.49 18.17
CA SER A 189 7.77 26.32 19.37
C SER A 189 9.13 26.13 20.07
N GLU A 190 10.06 25.29 19.57
CA GLU A 190 11.31 24.98 20.31
C GLU A 190 12.59 25.64 19.76
N ARG A 191 12.51 26.64 18.86
CA ARG A 191 13.71 27.29 18.28
C ARG A 191 14.08 28.67 18.83
N GLU A 192 13.42 29.19 19.87
CA GLU A 192 13.70 30.56 20.35
C GLU A 192 14.53 30.70 21.64
N SER A 193 15.10 29.62 22.21
CA SER A 193 15.70 29.72 23.55
C SER A 193 17.20 29.38 23.65
N LYS A 194 17.99 29.48 22.58
CA LYS A 194 19.44 29.13 22.65
C LYS A 194 20.45 30.18 22.18
N ASP A 195 20.05 31.45 22.05
CA ASP A 195 20.98 32.56 21.77
C ASP A 195 21.01 33.59 22.93
N ASN A 196 21.33 33.14 24.15
CA ASN A 196 21.78 34.02 25.25
C ASN A 196 22.36 33.18 26.41
N ALA A 197 23.62 32.75 26.28
CA ALA A 197 24.49 32.37 27.40
C ALA A 197 25.95 32.38 26.94
#